data_AF-A0A3M5ZXD2-F1
#
_entry.id   AF-A0A3M5ZXD2-F1
#
_cell.length_a   1.000
_cell.length_b   1.000
_cell.length_c   1.000
_cell.angle_alpha   90.00
_cell.angle_beta   90.00
_cell.angle_gamma   90.00
#
_symmetry.space_group_name_H-M   'P 1'
#
loop_
_entity.id
_entity.type
_entity.pdbx_description
1 polymer ?
#
loop_
_entity_poly.entity_id
_entity_poly.type
_entity_poly.pdbx_seq_one_letter_code
_entity_poly.pdbx_strand_id
1 'polypeptide(L)'
;MPSETRTVQHYGVQWDVFYYSDALRHWIGTTDPASGNARKFVFRRDPRDISVIWFYDPALKQYFRVPVANQAFPAATLWEFRAAKKQAVDEGRKHIDEALIGRLIIERRQIVQDASASTKKARRDAQKHKVHSKNSTPARPVKVNAPPIQSSPIPAAEGLLLDDVDLIGDIQ
;
A
#
# COMPACT_ATOMS: atom_id res chain seq x y z
N MET A 1 -20.13 -10.47 13.71
CA MET A 1 -20.00 -10.66 12.24
C MET A 1 -21.39 -10.80 11.64
N PRO A 2 -21.73 -10.01 10.60
CA PRO A 2 -22.98 -10.16 9.86
C PRO A 2 -23.23 -11.62 9.49
N SER A 3 -24.46 -12.08 9.73
CA SER A 3 -24.90 -13.43 9.44
C SER A 3 -26.06 -13.42 8.46
N GLU A 4 -26.03 -14.34 7.51
CA GLU A 4 -27.02 -14.48 6.47
C GLU A 4 -27.35 -15.96 6.28
N THR A 5 -28.60 -16.25 5.95
CA THR A 5 -29.07 -17.62 5.79
C THR A 5 -29.19 -17.94 4.30
N ARG A 6 -28.40 -18.89 3.81
CA ARG A 6 -28.30 -19.25 2.38
C ARG A 6 -28.46 -20.76 2.16
N THR A 7 -28.84 -21.14 0.95
CA THR A 7 -28.91 -22.56 0.55
C THR A 7 -27.56 -23.01 -0.01
N VAL A 8 -27.26 -24.30 0.14
CA VAL A 8 -26.07 -24.93 -0.44
C VAL A 8 -26.48 -25.67 -1.71
N GLN A 9 -25.91 -25.26 -2.84
CA GLN A 9 -26.16 -25.80 -4.17
C GLN A 9 -24.93 -26.58 -4.67
N HIS A 10 -25.03 -27.18 -5.87
CA HIS A 10 -23.93 -27.96 -6.47
C HIS A 10 -22.66 -27.12 -6.69
N TYR A 11 -22.81 -25.83 -7.01
CA TYR A 11 -21.71 -24.88 -7.16
C TYR A 11 -21.22 -24.31 -5.82
N GLY A 12 -21.78 -24.76 -4.69
CA GLY A 12 -21.52 -24.22 -3.35
C GLY A 12 -22.57 -23.20 -2.92
N VAL A 13 -22.13 -22.04 -2.43
CA VAL A 13 -23.00 -21.02 -1.85
C VAL A 13 -22.82 -19.70 -2.59
N GLN A 14 -23.91 -19.12 -3.05
CA GLN A 14 -23.90 -17.79 -3.67
C GLN A 14 -24.29 -16.74 -2.62
N TRP A 15 -23.45 -15.71 -2.49
CA TRP A 15 -23.78 -14.52 -1.71
C TRP A 15 -23.47 -13.23 -2.48
N ASP A 16 -22.21 -12.79 -2.51
CA ASP A 16 -21.71 -11.78 -3.45
C ASP A 16 -20.92 -12.44 -4.58
N VAL A 17 -20.11 -13.41 -4.16
CA VAL A 17 -19.25 -14.31 -4.94
C VAL A 17 -19.74 -15.74 -4.63
N PHE A 18 -19.30 -16.73 -5.41
CA PHE A 18 -19.46 -18.15 -5.18
C PHE A 18 -18.40 -18.62 -4.19
N TYR A 19 -18.84 -19.37 -3.20
CA TYR A 19 -18.00 -19.95 -2.16
C TYR A 19 -18.12 -21.45 -2.18
N TYR A 20 -16.99 -22.15 -2.03
CA TYR A 20 -16.97 -23.61 -2.04
C TYR A 20 -15.92 -24.17 -1.08
N SER A 21 -16.28 -25.23 -0.37
CA SER A 21 -15.38 -26.02 0.47
C SER A 21 -15.92 -27.44 0.61
N ASP A 22 -15.06 -28.39 0.94
CA ASP A 22 -15.45 -29.79 1.13
C ASP A 22 -16.49 -29.99 2.25
N ALA A 23 -16.45 -29.14 3.29
CA ALA A 23 -17.44 -29.16 4.37
C ALA A 23 -18.88 -28.91 3.90
N LEU A 24 -19.08 -28.30 2.73
CA LEU A 24 -20.40 -28.07 2.16
C LEU A 24 -20.94 -29.29 1.41
N ARG A 25 -20.07 -30.22 1.00
CA ARG A 25 -20.41 -31.32 0.08
C ARG A 25 -21.53 -32.21 0.60
N HIS A 26 -21.52 -32.50 1.91
CA HIS A 26 -22.55 -33.30 2.57
C HIS A 26 -23.94 -32.61 2.55
N TRP A 27 -23.95 -31.28 2.49
CA TRP A 27 -25.16 -30.48 2.61
C TRP A 27 -25.77 -30.06 1.25
N ILE A 28 -25.09 -30.38 0.13
CA ILE A 28 -25.56 -30.07 -1.23
C ILE A 28 -26.90 -30.76 -1.48
N GLY A 29 -27.91 -29.98 -1.87
CA GLY A 29 -29.23 -30.53 -2.22
C GLY A 29 -30.04 -31.08 -1.03
N THR A 30 -29.60 -30.83 0.20
CA THR A 30 -30.36 -31.22 1.39
C THR A 30 -31.67 -30.43 1.46
N THR A 31 -32.75 -31.13 1.75
CA THR A 31 -34.08 -30.55 1.92
C THR A 31 -34.44 -30.50 3.40
N ASP A 32 -35.14 -29.45 3.82
CA ASP A 32 -35.65 -29.34 5.19
C ASP A 32 -36.82 -30.33 5.38
N PRO A 33 -36.72 -31.30 6.31
CA PRO A 33 -37.77 -32.30 6.52
C PRO A 33 -39.12 -31.71 6.93
N ALA A 34 -39.14 -30.50 7.51
CA ALA A 34 -40.38 -29.85 7.91
C ALA A 34 -41.08 -29.10 6.76
N SER A 35 -40.30 -28.54 5.82
CA SER A 35 -40.84 -27.62 4.80
C SER A 35 -40.81 -28.19 3.38
N GLY A 36 -40.07 -29.27 3.12
CA GLY A 36 -39.87 -29.79 1.75
C GLY A 36 -39.08 -28.86 0.82
N ASN A 37 -38.57 -27.74 1.35
CA ASN A 37 -37.78 -26.76 0.62
C ASN A 37 -36.28 -26.97 0.82
N ALA A 38 -35.46 -26.41 -0.07
CA ALA A 38 -34.01 -26.43 0.07
C ALA A 38 -33.58 -25.90 1.45
N ARG A 39 -32.80 -26.71 2.16
CA ARG A 39 -32.36 -26.40 3.53
C ARG A 39 -31.48 -25.17 3.51
N LYS A 40 -31.77 -24.22 4.39
CA LYS A 40 -30.97 -23.01 4.56
C LYS A 40 -30.04 -23.16 5.75
N PHE A 41 -28.83 -22.64 5.61
CA PHE A 41 -27.79 -22.69 6.63
C PHE A 41 -27.28 -21.28 6.95
N VAL A 42 -26.74 -21.13 8.16
CA VAL A 42 -26.21 -19.85 8.65
C VAL A 42 -24.77 -19.68 8.20
N PHE A 43 -24.52 -18.62 7.44
CA PHE A 43 -23.20 -18.18 7.04
C PHE A 43 -22.87 -16.87 7.74
N ARG A 44 -21.63 -16.73 8.19
CA ARG A 44 -21.09 -15.50 8.76
C ARG A 44 -19.95 -14.99 7.90
N ARG A 45 -19.77 -13.68 7.88
CA ARG A 45 -18.71 -13.04 7.10
C ARG A 45 -18.13 -11.84 7.80
N ASP A 46 -16.86 -11.55 7.53
CA ASP A 46 -16.25 -10.27 7.82
C ASP A 46 -16.39 -9.31 6.61
N PRO A 47 -17.00 -8.12 6.74
CA PRO A 47 -17.05 -7.14 5.67
C PRO A 47 -15.68 -6.65 5.17
N ARG A 48 -14.63 -6.78 6.01
CA ARG A 48 -13.26 -6.38 5.67
C ARG A 48 -12.57 -7.37 4.75
N ASP A 49 -12.98 -8.64 4.76
CA ASP A 49 -12.45 -9.67 3.89
C ASP A 49 -13.56 -10.60 3.43
N ILE A 50 -13.89 -10.48 2.14
CA ILE A 50 -14.95 -11.26 1.49
C ILE A 50 -14.40 -12.54 0.86
N SER A 51 -13.09 -12.79 0.92
CA SER A 51 -12.49 -13.99 0.33
C SER A 51 -12.92 -15.28 1.06
N VAL A 52 -13.44 -15.13 2.27
CA VAL A 52 -13.79 -16.22 3.16
C VAL A 52 -15.12 -15.95 3.85
N ILE A 53 -15.96 -16.97 3.91
CA ILE A 53 -17.12 -17.03 4.79
C ILE A 53 -16.98 -18.17 5.79
N TRP A 54 -17.73 -18.07 6.89
CA TRP A 54 -17.79 -19.08 7.94
C TRP A 54 -19.13 -19.77 7.89
N PHE A 55 -19.11 -21.08 7.62
CA PHE A 55 -20.28 -21.94 7.59
C PHE A 55 -20.48 -22.59 8.95
N TYR A 56 -21.67 -22.48 9.53
CA TYR A 56 -22.02 -23.25 10.72
C TYR A 56 -22.61 -24.61 10.33
N ASP A 57 -21.89 -25.68 10.65
CA ASP A 57 -22.37 -27.04 10.42
C ASP A 57 -23.31 -27.47 11.56
N PRO A 58 -24.60 -27.80 11.27
CA PRO A 58 -25.55 -28.18 12.31
C PRO A 58 -25.34 -29.60 12.87
N ALA A 59 -24.65 -30.49 12.15
CA ALA A 59 -24.34 -31.85 12.62
C ALA A 59 -23.12 -31.83 13.56
N LEU A 60 -22.05 -31.14 13.14
CA LEU A 60 -20.80 -31.05 13.91
C LEU A 60 -20.79 -29.90 14.92
N LYS A 61 -21.78 -28.99 14.85
CA LYS A 61 -21.94 -27.80 15.71
C LYS A 61 -20.70 -26.91 15.75
N GLN A 62 -19.95 -26.86 14.65
CA GLN A 62 -18.72 -26.10 14.53
C GLN A 62 -18.72 -25.20 13.29
N TYR A 63 -17.84 -24.20 13.29
CA TYR A 63 -17.67 -23.31 12.15
C TYR A 63 -16.56 -23.82 11.23
N PHE A 64 -16.85 -23.84 9.93
CA PHE A 64 -15.90 -24.17 8.88
C PHE A 64 -15.58 -22.95 8.02
N ARG A 65 -14.32 -22.86 7.62
CA ARG A 65 -13.84 -21.84 6.69
C ARG A 65 -14.21 -22.24 5.26
N VAL A 66 -14.94 -21.39 4.56
CA VAL A 66 -15.33 -21.56 3.16
C VAL A 66 -14.73 -20.44 2.32
N PRO A 67 -13.66 -20.71 1.55
CA PRO A 67 -13.09 -19.71 0.65
C PRO A 67 -13.96 -19.49 -0.59
N VAL A 68 -13.67 -18.41 -1.31
CA VAL A 68 -14.18 -18.19 -2.68
C VAL A 68 -13.85 -19.37 -3.59
N ALA A 69 -14.80 -19.75 -4.44
CA ALA A 69 -14.67 -20.87 -5.37
C ALA A 69 -13.57 -20.59 -6.42
N ASN A 70 -13.51 -19.35 -6.90
CA ASN A 70 -12.45 -18.90 -7.80
C ASN A 70 -11.20 -18.47 -6.99
N GLN A 71 -10.16 -19.31 -7.01
CA GLN A 71 -8.90 -19.05 -6.29
C GLN A 71 -8.11 -17.85 -6.83
N ALA A 72 -8.37 -17.42 -8.07
CA ALA A 72 -7.75 -16.22 -8.64
C ALA A 72 -8.39 -14.91 -8.12
N PHE A 73 -9.49 -15.00 -7.37
CA PHE A 73 -10.15 -13.81 -6.82
C PHE A 73 -9.31 -13.21 -5.68
N PRO A 74 -8.99 -11.91 -5.71
CA PRO A 74 -8.15 -11.30 -4.69
C PRO A 74 -8.87 -11.18 -3.34
N ALA A 75 -8.11 -11.20 -2.25
CA ALA A 75 -8.63 -10.80 -0.95
C ALA A 75 -9.08 -9.33 -1.01
N ALA A 76 -10.39 -9.12 -0.86
CA ALA A 76 -11.03 -7.83 -1.08
C ALA A 76 -12.02 -7.51 0.03
N THR A 77 -12.21 -6.22 0.29
CA THR A 77 -13.27 -5.73 1.18
C THR A 77 -14.62 -5.75 0.46
N LEU A 78 -15.72 -5.76 1.22
CA LEU A 78 -17.06 -5.63 0.64
C LEU A 78 -17.24 -4.32 -0.13
N TRP A 79 -16.57 -3.26 0.34
CA TRP A 79 -16.59 -1.96 -0.33
C TRP A 79 -15.90 -2.01 -1.69
N GLU A 80 -14.71 -2.64 -1.79
CA GLU A 80 -14.01 -2.79 -3.07
C GLU A 80 -14.83 -3.58 -4.09
N PHE A 81 -15.47 -4.67 -3.65
CA PHE A 81 -16.36 -5.45 -4.50
C PHE A 81 -17.54 -4.63 -5.01
N ARG A 82 -18.20 -3.88 -4.13
CA ARG A 82 -19.31 -2.99 -4.52
C ARG A 82 -18.86 -1.90 -5.48
N ALA A 83 -17.70 -1.30 -5.25
CA ALA A 83 -17.13 -0.28 -6.13
C ALA A 83 -16.78 -0.84 -7.51
N ALA A 84 -16.15 -2.02 -7.58
CA ALA A 84 -15.83 -2.70 -8.83
C ALA A 84 -17.09 -3.14 -9.59
N LYS A 85 -18.11 -3.67 -8.87
CA LYS A 85 -19.40 -4.03 -9.47
C LYS A 85 -20.11 -2.82 -10.06
N LYS A 86 -20.14 -1.71 -9.32
CA LYS A 86 -20.71 -0.44 -9.81
C LYS A 86 -20.00 0.03 -11.07
N GLN A 87 -18.66 0.03 -11.06
CA GLN A 87 -17.87 0.38 -12.24
C GLN A 87 -18.17 -0.51 -13.45
N ALA A 88 -18.28 -1.83 -13.27
CA ALA A 88 -18.61 -2.75 -14.37
C ALA A 88 -19.98 -2.46 -14.99
N VAL A 89 -20.97 -2.07 -14.16
CA VAL A 89 -22.29 -1.65 -14.62
C VAL A 89 -22.22 -0.31 -15.36
N ASP A 90 -21.50 0.67 -14.81
CA ASP A 90 -21.32 2.00 -15.41
C ASP A 90 -20.61 1.92 -16.78
N GLU A 91 -19.69 0.97 -16.96
CA GLU A 91 -19.02 0.67 -18.24
C GLU A 91 -19.91 -0.09 -19.25
N GLY A 92 -21.15 -0.44 -18.88
CA GLY A 92 -22.09 -1.15 -19.77
C GLY A 92 -21.73 -2.60 -20.06
N ARG A 93 -20.95 -3.25 -19.19
CA ARG A 93 -20.56 -4.66 -19.37
C ARG A 93 -21.76 -5.56 -19.14
N LYS A 94 -22.14 -6.34 -20.17
CA LYS A 94 -23.30 -7.25 -20.11
C LYS A 94 -23.07 -8.51 -19.26
N HIS A 95 -21.82 -8.95 -19.12
CA HIS A 95 -21.44 -10.15 -18.37
C HIS A 95 -20.52 -9.75 -17.22
N ILE A 96 -21.10 -9.68 -16.02
CA ILE A 96 -20.37 -9.32 -14.79
C ILE A 96 -19.94 -10.61 -14.10
N ASP A 97 -18.75 -11.08 -14.45
CA ASP A 97 -18.16 -12.28 -13.86
C ASP A 97 -17.24 -11.93 -12.70
N GLU A 98 -17.02 -12.89 -11.79
CA GLU A 98 -16.09 -12.73 -10.65
C GLU A 98 -14.67 -12.42 -11.10
N ALA A 99 -14.24 -13.02 -12.21
CA ALA A 99 -12.93 -12.77 -12.78
C ALA A 99 -12.79 -11.33 -13.28
N LEU A 100 -13.87 -10.73 -13.82
CA LEU A 100 -13.88 -9.32 -14.23
C LEU A 100 -13.81 -8.41 -12.99
N ILE A 101 -14.62 -8.70 -11.97
CA ILE A 101 -14.61 -7.95 -10.72
C ILE A 101 -13.25 -7.98 -10.05
N GLY A 102 -12.62 -9.16 -9.97
CA GLY A 102 -11.27 -9.32 -9.42
C GLY A 102 -10.24 -8.46 -10.15
N ARG A 103 -10.29 -8.42 -11.49
CA ARG A 103 -9.41 -7.56 -12.30
C ARG A 103 -9.62 -6.07 -12.00
N LEU A 104 -10.87 -5.60 -11.98
CA LEU A 104 -11.19 -4.20 -11.69
C LEU A 104 -10.75 -3.77 -10.29
N ILE A 105 -10.80 -4.67 -9.29
CA ILE A 105 -10.27 -4.40 -7.96
C ILE A 105 -8.76 -4.17 -8.01
N ILE A 106 -8.02 -5.04 -8.71
CA ILE A 106 -6.57 -4.93 -8.84
C ILE A 106 -6.18 -3.65 -9.59
N GLU A 107 -6.86 -3.35 -10.69
CA GLU A 107 -6.63 -2.14 -11.48
C GLU A 107 -6.87 -0.86 -10.66
N ARG A 108 -7.99 -0.79 -9.92
CA ARG A 108 -8.28 0.34 -9.04
C ARG A 108 -7.19 0.50 -7.96
N ARG A 109 -6.71 -0.60 -7.38
CA ARG A 109 -5.60 -0.56 -6.40
C ARG A 109 -4.35 0.02 -7.05
N GLN A 110 -4.02 -0.38 -8.27
CA GLN A 110 -2.87 0.15 -9.00
C GLN A 110 -2.98 1.66 -9.23
N ILE A 111 -4.13 2.14 -9.74
CA ILE A 111 -4.40 3.56 -9.95
C ILE A 111 -4.23 4.36 -8.64
N VAL A 112 -4.77 3.85 -7.53
CA VAL A 112 -4.64 4.50 -6.21
C VAL A 112 -3.18 4.57 -5.76
N GLN A 113 -2.41 3.49 -5.95
CA GLN A 113 -0.99 3.47 -5.62
C GLN A 113 -0.21 4.50 -6.44
N ASP A 114 -0.39 4.52 -7.75
CA ASP A 114 0.30 5.43 -8.68
C ASP A 114 -0.05 6.89 -8.40
N ALA A 115 -1.34 7.19 -8.18
CA ALA A 115 -1.81 8.53 -7.80
C ALA A 115 -1.22 8.98 -6.45
N SER A 116 -1.11 8.06 -5.48
CA SER A 116 -0.52 8.37 -4.18
C SER A 116 0.98 8.67 -4.29
N ALA A 117 1.71 7.93 -5.12
CA ALA A 117 3.12 8.12 -5.37
C ALA A 117 3.38 9.46 -6.08
N SER A 118 2.60 9.75 -7.11
CA SER A 118 2.64 11.02 -7.85
C SER A 118 2.35 12.21 -6.95
N THR A 119 1.30 12.12 -6.12
CA THR A 119 0.92 13.19 -5.17
C THR A 119 1.99 13.42 -4.10
N LYS A 120 2.57 12.34 -3.55
CA LYS A 120 3.69 12.43 -2.59
C LYS A 120 4.90 13.12 -3.23
N LYS A 121 5.21 12.80 -4.48
CA LYS A 121 6.29 13.45 -5.25
C LYS A 121 6.00 14.94 -5.46
N ALA A 122 4.83 15.27 -5.99
CA ALA A 122 4.40 16.66 -6.21
C ALA A 122 4.45 17.49 -4.92
N ARG A 123 3.97 16.94 -3.80
CA ARG A 123 4.03 17.60 -2.47
C ARG A 123 5.48 17.86 -2.04
N ARG A 124 6.38 16.90 -2.25
CA ARG A 124 7.80 17.04 -1.91
C ARG A 124 8.47 18.14 -2.74
N ASP A 125 8.19 18.19 -4.04
CA ASP A 125 8.78 19.19 -4.93
C ASP A 125 8.25 20.61 -4.63
N ALA A 126 6.94 20.75 -4.38
CA ALA A 126 6.36 22.01 -3.91
C ALA A 126 6.99 22.49 -2.60
N GLN A 127 7.26 21.58 -1.66
CA GLN A 127 7.95 21.90 -0.41
C GLN A 127 9.39 22.37 -0.67
N LYS A 128 10.14 21.72 -1.57
CA LYS A 128 11.50 22.17 -1.94
C LYS A 128 11.49 23.58 -2.51
N HIS A 129 10.58 23.88 -3.44
CA HIS A 129 10.44 25.23 -4.00
C HIS A 129 10.14 26.27 -2.92
N LYS A 130 9.26 25.96 -1.96
CA LYS A 130 8.92 26.84 -0.84
C LYS A 130 10.07 27.06 0.14
N VAL A 131 10.90 26.05 0.38
CA VAL A 131 12.10 26.19 1.23
C VAL A 131 13.18 27.00 0.51
N HIS A 132 13.41 26.70 -0.77
CA HIS A 132 14.41 27.40 -1.57
C HIS A 132 14.08 28.88 -1.74
N SER A 133 12.79 29.24 -1.94
CA SER A 133 12.37 30.64 -2.00
C SER A 133 12.48 31.38 -0.66
N LYS A 134 12.46 30.67 0.46
CA LYS A 134 12.65 31.24 1.81
C LYS A 134 14.12 31.34 2.23
N ASN A 135 15.01 30.51 1.71
CA ASN A 135 16.45 30.52 2.00
C ASN A 135 17.23 31.64 1.29
N SER A 136 16.61 32.80 1.02
CA SER A 136 17.33 34.03 0.73
C SER A 136 17.93 34.57 2.04
N THR A 137 18.97 33.90 2.53
CA THR A 137 19.68 34.29 3.75
C THR A 137 20.36 35.65 3.54
N PRO A 138 20.30 36.59 4.51
CA PRO A 138 20.92 37.92 4.39
C PRO A 138 22.46 37.89 4.28
N ALA A 139 23.10 36.76 4.53
CA ALA A 139 24.54 36.56 4.41
C ALA A 139 24.98 36.07 3.00
N ARG A 140 24.34 36.56 1.93
CA ARG A 140 24.82 36.27 0.56
C ARG A 140 26.12 37.05 0.37
N PRO A 141 27.30 36.41 0.19
CA PRO A 141 28.54 37.14 -0.01
C PRO A 141 28.41 37.92 -1.32
N VAL A 142 28.42 39.25 -1.20
CA VAL A 142 28.58 40.15 -2.34
C VAL A 142 29.94 39.81 -2.94
N LYS A 143 29.97 39.27 -4.17
CA LYS A 143 31.21 39.20 -4.93
C LYS A 143 31.62 40.64 -5.23
N VAL A 144 32.49 41.19 -4.38
CA VAL A 144 33.18 42.43 -4.68
C VAL A 144 34.18 42.09 -5.77
N ASN A 145 33.94 42.55 -7.00
CA ASN A 145 34.94 42.54 -8.06
C ASN A 145 36.06 43.51 -7.64
N ALA A 146 37.07 43.00 -6.95
CA ALA A 146 38.29 43.75 -6.68
C ALA A 146 39.16 43.77 -7.95
N PRO A 147 39.69 44.92 -8.38
CA PRO A 147 40.64 44.99 -9.49
C PRO A 147 41.93 44.22 -9.14
N PRO A 148 42.66 43.71 -10.15
CA PRO A 148 43.83 42.87 -9.92
C PRO A 148 44.93 43.68 -9.21
N ILE A 149 45.34 43.21 -8.03
CA ILE A 149 46.46 43.77 -7.28
C ILE A 149 47.74 43.40 -8.04
N GLN A 150 48.45 44.41 -8.55
CA GLN A 150 49.77 44.25 -9.14
C GLN A 150 50.77 43.92 -8.02
N SER A 151 51.40 42.75 -8.10
CA SER A 151 52.50 42.36 -7.21
C SER A 151 53.79 43.04 -7.65
N SER A 152 54.32 43.96 -6.84
CA SER A 152 55.71 44.42 -6.97
C SER A 152 56.66 43.36 -6.42
N PRO A 153 57.82 43.07 -7.06
CA PRO A 153 58.75 42.06 -6.60
C PRO A 153 59.56 42.57 -5.40
N ILE A 154 59.76 41.69 -4.42
CA ILE A 154 60.65 41.89 -3.26
C ILE A 154 62.11 41.82 -3.77
N PRO A 155 62.98 42.79 -3.48
CA PRO A 155 64.39 42.67 -3.83
C PRO A 155 65.09 41.72 -2.84
N ALA A 156 65.86 40.79 -3.40
CA ALA A 156 66.74 39.89 -2.66
C ALA A 156 67.86 40.68 -1.98
N ALA A 157 68.04 40.47 -0.67
CA ALA A 157 69.26 40.85 0.04
C ALA A 157 69.90 39.57 0.57
N GLU A 158 71.04 39.25 -0.02
CA GLU A 158 72.00 38.22 0.39
C GLU A 158 72.52 38.47 1.81
N GLY A 159 72.65 37.38 2.56
CA GLY A 159 73.80 37.10 3.42
C GLY A 159 73.95 37.88 4.72
N LEU A 160 73.73 37.20 5.85
CA LEU A 160 74.79 37.11 6.87
C LEU A 160 74.62 35.84 7.71
N LEU A 161 75.68 35.04 7.75
CA LEU A 161 75.88 33.87 8.59
C LEU A 161 76.55 34.26 9.91
N LEU A 162 76.36 33.39 10.92
CA LEU A 162 77.11 33.19 12.17
C LEU A 162 76.90 34.25 13.29
N ASP A 163 76.55 33.80 14.50
CA ASP A 163 77.54 33.21 15.41
C ASP A 163 76.89 32.44 16.58
N ASP A 164 77.55 31.34 16.95
CA ASP A 164 77.32 30.54 18.15
C ASP A 164 77.63 31.34 19.43
N VAL A 165 76.78 31.23 20.45
CA VAL A 165 77.22 31.34 21.86
C VAL A 165 76.38 30.42 22.74
N ASP A 166 76.89 29.21 22.99
CA ASP A 166 76.60 28.42 24.18
C ASP A 166 77.22 29.09 25.42
N LEU A 167 76.49 29.22 26.54
CA LEU A 167 77.00 28.95 27.90
C LEU A 167 75.99 29.23 29.05
N ILE A 168 75.87 28.21 29.92
CA ILE A 168 75.65 28.25 31.38
C ILE A 168 74.24 28.63 31.88
N GLY A 169 73.61 27.87 32.79
CA GLY A 169 74.08 26.73 33.55
C GLY A 169 73.08 26.25 34.59
N ASP A 170 73.52 25.17 35.21
CA ASP A 170 72.96 24.22 36.19
C ASP A 170 72.33 24.81 37.47
N ILE A 171 71.83 23.91 38.33
CA ILE A 171 71.33 24.01 39.75
C ILE A 171 69.80 23.72 39.80
N GLN A 172 69.24 22.70 40.47
CA GLN A 172 69.71 21.61 41.35
C GLN A 172 68.65 20.49 41.34
#